data_AF-A0A9X8RDT1-F1
#
_entry.id   AF-A0A9X8RDT1-F1
#
_cell.length_a   1.000
_cell.length_b   1.000
_cell.length_c   1.000
_cell.angle_alpha   90.00
_cell.angle_beta   90.00
_cell.angle_gamma   90.00
#
_symmetry.space_group_name_H-M   'P 1'
#
loop_
_entity.id
_entity.type
_entity.pdbx_description
1 polymer ?
#
loop_
_entity_poly.entity_id
_entity_poly.type
_entity_poly.pdbx_seq_one_letter_code
_entity_poly.pdbx_strand_id
1 'polypeptide(L)'
;MKKENVLTSYLINLGEEVFKLLLARGAKKEDAEDIIQNTYYKIYTLLDKLTDSNIRPWFFRVSLNQYIDLKRKKEQQKHRST
;
A
#
# COMPACT_ATOMS: atom_id res chain seq x y z
N MET A 1 -5.80 -7.08 -24.04
CA MET A 1 -4.36 -7.40 -24.15
C MET A 1 -3.40 -6.21 -23.97
N LYS A 2 -3.20 -5.26 -24.92
CA LYS A 2 -2.14 -4.23 -24.74
C LYS A 2 -2.36 -3.27 -23.55
N LYS A 3 -3.61 -2.84 -23.26
CA LYS A 3 -3.92 -1.91 -22.16
C LYS A 3 -3.77 -2.54 -20.76
N GLU A 4 -4.18 -3.80 -20.60
CA GLU A 4 -4.07 -4.53 -19.32
C GLU A 4 -2.60 -4.69 -18.89
N ASN A 5 -1.70 -4.93 -19.84
CA ASN A 5 -0.26 -5.00 -19.57
C ASN A 5 0.33 -3.66 -19.14
N VAL A 6 -0.20 -2.54 -19.64
CA VAL A 6 0.25 -1.18 -19.27
C VAL A 6 -0.20 -0.84 -17.85
N LEU A 7 -1.47 -1.05 -17.53
CA LEU A 7 -2.00 -0.82 -16.18
C LEU A 7 -1.30 -1.71 -15.15
N THR A 8 -1.09 -2.98 -15.47
CA THR A 8 -0.39 -3.93 -14.59
C THR A 8 1.03 -3.47 -14.31
N SER A 9 1.79 -3.12 -15.35
CA SER A 9 3.15 -2.59 -15.20
C SER A 9 3.18 -1.30 -14.37
N TYR A 10 2.22 -0.40 -14.59
CA TYR A 10 2.11 0.83 -13.83
C TYR A 10 1.83 0.58 -12.34
N LEU A 11 0.91 -0.35 -12.03
CA LEU A 11 0.61 -0.75 -10.66
C LEU A 11 1.81 -1.40 -9.97
N ILE A 12 2.54 -2.27 -10.67
CA ILE A 12 3.76 -2.92 -10.14
C ILE A 12 4.79 -1.85 -9.74
N ASN A 13 5.09 -0.90 -10.62
CA ASN A 13 6.00 0.21 -10.32
C ASN A 13 5.51 1.05 -9.13
N LEU A 14 4.20 1.32 -9.08
CA LEU A 14 3.58 2.07 -7.99
C LEU A 14 3.76 1.37 -6.63
N GLY A 15 3.57 0.04 -6.59
CA GLY A 15 3.80 -0.70 -5.36
C GLY A 15 5.26 -0.79 -4.97
N GLU A 16 6.20 -0.89 -5.93
CA GLU A 16 7.64 -0.84 -5.62
C GLU A 16 8.06 0.49 -5.00
N GLU A 17 7.55 1.61 -5.52
CA GLU A 17 7.81 2.93 -4.95
C GLU A 17 7.32 3.03 -3.51
N VAL A 18 6.08 2.58 -3.26
CA VAL A 18 5.49 2.64 -1.93
C VAL A 18 6.16 1.64 -0.98
N PHE A 19 6.56 0.47 -1.47
CA PHE A 19 7.34 -0.50 -0.69
C PHE A 19 8.64 0.11 -0.19
N LYS A 20 9.44 0.70 -1.08
CA LYS A 20 10.69 1.41 -0.73
C LYS A 20 10.43 2.54 0.27
N LEU A 21 9.35 3.27 0.08
CA LEU A 21 8.93 4.35 0.99
C LEU A 21 8.56 3.84 2.40
N LEU A 22 7.89 2.71 2.50
CA LEU A 22 7.53 2.09 3.78
C LEU A 22 8.77 1.58 4.52
N LEU A 23 9.70 0.94 3.81
CA LEU A 23 10.99 0.52 4.37
C LEU A 23 11.80 1.73 4.87
N ALA A 24 11.87 2.81 4.08
CA ALA A 24 12.55 4.05 4.49
C ALA A 24 11.92 4.69 5.73
N ARG A 25 10.63 4.45 5.99
CA ARG A 25 9.94 4.87 7.22
C ARG A 25 10.11 3.91 8.40
N GLY A 26 10.82 2.80 8.23
CA GLY A 26 11.08 1.82 9.27
C GLY A 26 10.00 0.77 9.43
N ALA A 27 9.18 0.51 8.41
CA ALA A 27 8.38 -0.71 8.36
C ALA A 27 9.29 -1.94 8.29
N LYS A 28 8.89 -3.06 8.92
CA LYS A 28 9.54 -4.34 8.62
C LYS A 28 9.20 -4.75 7.18
N LYS A 29 10.04 -5.58 6.60
CA LYS A 29 9.88 -6.04 5.22
C LYS A 29 8.51 -6.72 5.01
N GLU A 30 8.17 -7.63 5.91
CA GLU A 30 6.94 -8.42 5.87
C GLU A 30 5.71 -7.51 6.02
N ASP A 31 5.76 -6.56 6.96
CA ASP A 31 4.69 -5.57 7.14
C ASP A 31 4.48 -4.73 5.87
N ALA A 32 5.57 -4.32 5.21
CA ALA A 32 5.51 -3.53 3.99
C ALA A 32 4.94 -4.35 2.82
N GLU A 33 5.35 -5.60 2.66
CA GLU A 33 4.79 -6.52 1.67
C GLU A 33 3.27 -6.72 1.88
N ASP A 34 2.84 -6.95 3.12
CA ASP A 34 1.41 -7.13 3.46
C ASP A 34 0.59 -5.87 3.16
N ILE A 35 1.11 -4.69 3.49
CA ILE A 35 0.44 -3.41 3.21
C ILE A 35 0.24 -3.23 1.70
N ILE A 36 1.27 -3.50 0.91
CA ILE A 36 1.23 -3.36 -0.54
C ILE A 36 0.24 -4.36 -1.16
N GLN A 37 0.29 -5.63 -0.74
CA GLN A 37 -0.65 -6.66 -1.19
C GLN A 37 -2.11 -6.28 -0.88
N ASN A 38 -2.37 -5.81 0.34
CA ASN A 38 -3.71 -5.33 0.71
C ASN A 38 -4.17 -4.13 -0.11
N THR A 39 -3.26 -3.22 -0.47
CA THR A 39 -3.58 -2.08 -1.33
C THR A 39 -3.89 -2.53 -2.77
N TYR A 40 -3.12 -3.48 -3.33
CA TYR A 40 -3.42 -4.06 -4.64
C TYR A 40 -4.78 -4.74 -4.67
N TYR A 41 -5.10 -5.53 -3.63
CA TYR A 41 -6.41 -6.17 -3.52
C TYR A 41 -7.54 -5.13 -3.57
N LYS A 42 -7.42 -4.04 -2.80
CA LYS A 42 -8.41 -2.96 -2.81
C LYS A 42 -8.52 -2.26 -4.17
N ILE A 43 -7.40 -2.05 -4.89
CA ILE A 43 -7.44 -1.54 -6.27
C ILE A 43 -8.26 -2.46 -7.17
N TYR A 44 -8.01 -3.76 -7.11
CA TYR A 44 -8.73 -4.73 -7.93
C TYR A 44 -10.24 -4.65 -7.70
N THR A 45 -10.67 -4.45 -6.45
CA THR A 45 -12.10 -4.28 -6.11
C THR A 45 -12.70 -2.91 -6.49
N LEU A 46 -11.87 -1.93 -6.83
CA LEU A 46 -12.28 -0.55 -7.11
C LEU A 46 -11.93 -0.09 -8.52
N LEU A 47 -11.50 -1.01 -9.39
CA LEU A 47 -10.93 -0.70 -10.71
C LEU A 47 -11.88 0.18 -11.54
N ASP A 48 -13.19 -0.12 -11.51
CA ASP A 48 -14.22 0.62 -12.26
C ASP A 48 -14.44 2.06 -11.78
N LYS A 49 -13.95 2.40 -10.57
CA LYS A 49 -14.12 3.71 -9.93
C LYS A 49 -12.83 4.54 -9.96
N LEU A 50 -11.70 3.90 -10.24
CA LEU A 50 -10.38 4.55 -10.25
C LEU A 50 -10.06 5.01 -11.67
N THR A 51 -9.58 6.24 -11.78
CA THR A 51 -9.10 6.86 -13.02
C THR A 51 -7.58 6.93 -12.96
N ASP A 52 -6.93 7.00 -14.13
CA ASP A 52 -5.47 7.14 -14.23
C ASP A 52 -4.93 8.33 -13.39
N SER A 53 -5.73 9.40 -13.24
CA SER A 53 -5.38 10.57 -12.44
C SER A 53 -5.50 10.37 -10.93
N ASN A 54 -6.33 9.44 -10.45
CA ASN A 54 -6.62 9.28 -9.03
C ASN A 54 -5.96 8.04 -8.40
N ILE A 55 -5.55 7.07 -9.22
CA ILE A 55 -5.06 5.78 -8.75
C ILE A 55 -3.78 5.91 -7.91
N ARG A 56 -2.84 6.75 -8.35
CA ARG A 56 -1.58 7.00 -7.64
C ARG A 56 -1.78 7.66 -6.27
N PRO A 57 -2.39 8.87 -6.17
CA PRO A 57 -2.59 9.49 -4.88
C PRO A 57 -3.43 8.61 -3.94
N TRP A 58 -4.40 7.87 -4.49
CA TRP A 58 -5.19 6.91 -3.71
C TRP A 58 -4.33 5.76 -3.15
N PHE A 59 -3.46 5.16 -3.97
CA PHE A 59 -2.61 4.03 -3.58
C PHE A 59 -1.64 4.42 -2.44
N PHE A 60 -0.99 5.59 -2.56
CA PHE A 60 -0.11 6.12 -1.51
C PHE A 60 -0.89 6.35 -0.22
N ARG A 61 -2.05 7.02 -0.30
CA ARG A 61 -2.88 7.31 0.86
C ARG A 61 -3.30 6.04 1.60
N VAL A 62 -3.81 5.04 0.88
CA VAL A 62 -4.29 3.79 1.47
C VAL A 62 -3.15 3.00 2.11
N SER A 63 -1.99 2.94 1.47
CA SER A 63 -0.82 2.23 2.00
C SER A 63 -0.25 2.93 3.24
N LEU A 64 -0.13 4.25 3.22
CA LEU A 64 0.38 5.03 4.36
C LEU A 64 -0.56 4.98 5.56
N ASN A 65 -1.87 5.03 5.33
CA ASN A 65 -2.85 4.89 6.42
C ASN A 65 -2.72 3.52 7.10
N GLN A 66 -2.58 2.44 6.32
CA GLN A 66 -2.38 1.09 6.89
C GLN A 66 -1.09 1.01 7.70
N TYR A 67 0.00 1.62 7.23
CA TYR A 67 1.25 1.70 7.98
C TYR A 67 1.10 2.43 9.31
N ILE A 68 0.44 3.59 9.31
CA ILE A 68 0.18 4.37 10.53
C ILE A 68 -0.66 3.57 11.52
N ASP A 69 -1.72 2.91 11.04
CA ASP A 69 -2.59 2.08 11.88
C ASP A 69 -1.83 0.89 12.48
N LEU A 70 -0.97 0.24 11.69
CA LEU A 70 -0.11 -0.85 12.16
C LEU A 70 0.84 -0.35 13.28
N LYS A 71 1.47 0.81 13.08
CA LYS A 71 2.37 1.41 14.08
C LYS A 71 1.62 1.72 15.38
N ARG A 72 0.44 2.35 15.28
CA ARG A 72 -0.43 2.65 16.44
C ARG A 72 -0.82 1.39 17.21
N LYS A 73 -1.16 0.30 16.52
CA LYS A 73 -1.50 -0.99 17.16
C LYS A 73 -0.32 -1.60 17.90
N LYS A 74 0.89 -1.55 17.32
CA LYS A 74 2.12 -2.04 17.97
C LYS A 74 2.45 -1.25 19.23
N GLU A 75 2.28 0.08 19.21
CA GLU A 75 2.47 0.95 20.38
C GLU A 75 1.45 0.63 21.49
N GLN A 76 0.18 0.43 21.15
CA GLN A 76 -0.86 0.05 22.11
C GLN A 76 -0.60 -1.32 22.76
N GLN A 77 -0.15 -2.31 21.98
CA GLN A 77 0.21 -3.63 22.50
C GLN A 77 1.39 -3.54 23.47
N LYS A 78 2.42 -2.75 23.14
CA LYS A 78 3.56 -2.53 24.04
C LYS A 78 3.11 -1.94 25.38
N HIS A 79 2.24 -0.92 25.36
CA HIS A 79 1.76 -0.28 26.58
C HIS A 79 0.90 -1.18 27.46
N ARG A 80 0.14 -2.12 26.89
CA ARG A 80 -0.68 -3.08 27.66
C ARG A 80 0.12 -4.22 28.29
N SER A 81 1.33 -4.48 27.78
CA SER A 81 2.22 -5.53 28.27
C SER A 81 3.26 -5.03 29.28
N THR A 82 3.21 -3.74 29.66
CA THR A 82 4.08 -3.11 30.67
C THR A 82 3.27 -2.81 31.92
#